data_AF-A0ABD6CTA7-F1
#
_entry.id   AF-A0ABD6CTA7-F1
#
_cell.length_a   1.000
_cell.length_b   1.000
_cell.length_c   1.000
_cell.angle_alpha   90.00
_cell.angle_beta   90.00
_cell.angle_gamma   90.00
#
_symmetry.space_group_name_H-M   'P 1'
#
loop_
_entity.id
_entity.type
_entity.pdbx_description
1 polymer ?
#
loop_
_entity_poly.entity_id
_entity_poly.type
_entity_poly.pdbx_seq_one_letter_code
_entity_poly.pdbx_strand_id
1 'polypeptide(L)'
;MTKRSSDISDKNVSRPPPHLIEEYEKASQLTLTDSLHLGARLEFLRRTGSSRIEVKESTVRELLEEVVQVLNHRKINSRVPALIKRHISNLGKESDEHLSEEQLRDLETQTSSWIHLLARELNDERRIPATDTGILDVSKLSESPEDLFQESVWDWLDERPCADIQEACKTITVGCATSSVMLSLRAVEHCLRKWYEQQNESMEAAWGRVLDQLMEEYAEEEKKNDTVLTQLSDLPPVLTTLYYLKEKRNEVNHPEKSPSLREARRTLMIVASTITEIHREMRSEAAWEIGDEITHQERLRFEDSSISSSEESLKRVIEKRELTENGAVEKSYLYEMAPEWGLDEEEMDEILQNLLMNGHLYEPAQGKLKAI
;
A
#
# COMPACT_ATOMS: atom_id res chain seq x y z
N MET A 1 -32.60 45.04 28.16
CA MET A 1 -31.82 43.90 28.71
C MET A 1 -31.80 42.79 27.67
N THR A 2 -30.79 42.80 26.80
CA THR A 2 -30.60 41.81 25.73
C THR A 2 -29.23 41.20 25.96
N LYS A 3 -29.21 39.90 26.30
CA LYS A 3 -27.99 39.13 26.55
C LYS A 3 -27.24 38.97 25.23
N ARG A 4 -26.01 39.52 25.16
CA ARG A 4 -25.03 39.22 24.11
C ARG A 4 -24.57 37.78 24.25
N SER A 5 -24.70 37.01 23.18
CA SER A 5 -24.12 35.67 23.03
C SER A 5 -22.64 35.85 22.70
N SER A 6 -21.77 35.56 23.66
CA SER A 6 -20.32 35.51 23.50
C SER A 6 -19.85 34.09 23.16
N ASP A 7 -18.86 34.04 22.26
CA ASP A 7 -17.86 32.99 22.10
C ASP A 7 -18.32 31.58 21.69
N ILE A 8 -18.38 31.38 20.37
CA ILE A 8 -18.08 30.09 19.74
C ILE A 8 -16.63 30.18 19.23
N SER A 9 -15.69 30.04 20.16
CA SER A 9 -14.29 29.75 19.85
C SER A 9 -14.14 28.23 19.84
N ASP A 10 -14.41 27.61 18.69
CA ASP A 10 -14.13 26.18 18.44
C ASP A 10 -12.61 25.94 18.43
N LYS A 11 -12.02 25.80 19.62
CA LYS A 11 -10.61 25.41 19.81
C LYS A 11 -10.43 23.90 19.99
N ASN A 12 -11.49 23.10 19.84
CA ASN A 12 -11.46 21.65 20.02
C ASN A 12 -11.65 20.89 18.71
N VAL A 13 -10.98 21.30 17.63
CA VAL A 13 -10.75 20.38 16.51
C VAL A 13 -9.60 19.47 16.92
N SER A 14 -9.92 18.22 17.25
CA SER A 14 -8.94 17.19 17.60
C SER A 14 -7.85 17.14 16.54
N ARG A 15 -6.58 17.29 16.94
CA ARG A 15 -5.46 17.08 16.02
C ARG A 15 -5.56 15.65 15.47
N PRO A 16 -5.42 15.46 14.14
CA PRO A 16 -5.38 14.12 13.58
C PRO A 16 -4.16 13.35 14.11
N PRO A 17 -4.21 12.01 14.14
CA PRO A 17 -3.08 11.15 14.48
C PRO A 17 -1.77 11.54 13.76
N PRO A 18 -0.60 11.40 14.40
CA PRO A 18 0.68 11.84 13.83
C PRO A 18 1.02 11.25 12.46
N HIS A 19 0.69 9.99 12.21
CA HIS A 19 0.95 9.33 10.91
C HIS A 19 0.11 9.93 9.77
N LEU A 20 -1.12 10.36 10.06
CA LEU A 20 -1.92 11.08 9.08
C LEU A 20 -1.33 12.46 8.80
N ILE A 21 -0.73 13.13 9.80
CA ILE A 21 -0.08 14.44 9.61
C ILE A 21 1.07 14.36 8.60
N GLU A 22 1.88 13.31 8.64
CA GLU A 22 3.00 13.14 7.70
C GLU A 22 2.53 12.88 6.25
N GLU A 23 1.49 12.06 6.06
CA GLU A 23 0.85 11.90 4.73
C GLU A 23 0.18 13.20 4.26
N TYR A 24 -0.45 13.92 5.20
CA TYR A 24 -1.04 15.22 4.96
C TYR A 24 0.00 16.27 4.56
N GLU A 25 1.27 16.15 4.92
CA GLU A 25 2.31 17.14 4.57
C GLU A 25 2.93 16.90 3.18
N LYS A 26 2.84 15.69 2.62
CA LYS A 26 3.41 15.36 1.30
C LYS A 26 2.48 15.66 0.12
N ALA A 27 1.17 15.78 0.35
CA ALA A 27 0.21 15.97 -0.73
C ALA A 27 0.36 17.35 -1.43
N SER A 28 0.60 17.32 -2.74
CA SER A 28 0.70 18.51 -3.61
C SER A 28 -0.67 19.06 -4.08
N GLN A 29 -1.76 18.64 -3.45
CA GLN A 29 -3.13 19.01 -3.81
C GLN A 29 -3.88 19.50 -2.57
N LEU A 30 -4.93 20.31 -2.77
CA LEU A 30 -5.80 20.75 -1.68
C LEU A 30 -6.63 19.60 -1.15
N THR A 31 -6.43 19.29 0.12
CA THR A 31 -7.29 18.36 0.85
C THR A 31 -8.68 18.96 1.08
N LEU A 32 -9.66 18.12 1.44
CA LEU A 32 -11.00 18.60 1.79
C LEU A 32 -10.95 19.58 2.99
N THR A 33 -10.08 19.30 3.96
CA THR A 33 -9.85 20.14 5.13
C THR A 33 -9.27 21.50 4.73
N ASP A 34 -8.26 21.50 3.86
CA ASP A 34 -7.69 22.76 3.33
C ASP A 34 -8.73 23.57 2.58
N SER A 35 -9.51 22.93 1.70
CA SER A 35 -10.60 23.59 0.95
C SER A 35 -11.65 24.18 1.87
N LEU A 36 -12.04 23.48 2.94
CA LEU A 36 -12.97 23.99 3.94
C LEU A 36 -12.41 25.20 4.68
N HIS A 37 -11.16 25.13 5.15
CA HIS A 37 -10.49 26.23 5.84
C HIS A 37 -10.35 27.46 4.94
N LEU A 38 -9.89 27.29 3.71
CA LEU A 38 -9.78 28.35 2.73
C LEU A 38 -11.14 29.00 2.46
N GLY A 39 -12.16 28.19 2.20
CA GLY A 39 -13.52 28.65 1.95
C GLY A 39 -14.09 29.43 3.13
N ALA A 40 -13.95 28.91 4.35
CA ALA A 40 -14.45 29.55 5.57
C ALA A 40 -13.78 30.90 5.83
N ARG A 41 -12.45 30.99 5.69
CA ARG A 41 -11.70 32.23 5.89
C ARG A 41 -12.06 33.29 4.86
N LEU A 42 -12.08 32.93 3.58
CA LEU A 42 -12.44 33.85 2.51
C LEU A 42 -13.91 34.29 2.63
N GLU A 43 -14.82 33.39 2.97
CA GLU A 43 -16.23 33.74 3.16
C GLU A 43 -16.43 34.67 4.37
N PHE A 44 -15.69 34.44 5.46
CA PHE A 44 -15.66 35.35 6.61
C PHE A 44 -15.20 36.74 6.20
N LEU A 45 -14.07 36.87 5.50
CA LEU A 45 -13.53 38.16 5.03
C LEU A 45 -14.50 38.88 4.08
N ARG A 46 -15.13 38.14 3.17
CA ARG A 46 -16.17 38.67 2.27
C ARG A 46 -17.36 39.23 3.05
N ARG A 47 -17.86 38.48 4.04
CA ARG A 47 -19.00 38.91 4.87
C ARG A 47 -18.65 40.10 5.76
N THR A 48 -17.43 40.15 6.29
CA THR A 48 -16.92 41.28 7.06
C THR A 48 -16.95 42.58 6.25
N GLY A 49 -16.50 42.54 4.99
CA GLY A 49 -16.62 43.67 4.07
C GLY A 49 -18.07 44.05 3.76
N SER A 50 -18.90 43.07 3.38
CA SER A 50 -20.30 43.30 2.96
C SER A 50 -21.20 43.81 4.09
N SER A 51 -21.06 43.23 5.28
CA SER A 51 -21.85 43.57 6.47
C SER A 51 -21.25 44.72 7.28
N ARG A 52 -20.10 45.25 6.85
CA ARG A 52 -19.34 46.31 7.54
C ARG A 52 -19.10 46.00 9.01
N ILE A 53 -18.68 44.76 9.27
CA ILE A 53 -18.34 44.33 10.62
C ILE A 53 -17.00 44.97 10.99
N GLU A 54 -16.96 45.64 12.13
CA GLU A 54 -15.72 46.21 12.65
C GLU A 54 -14.71 45.08 12.90
N VAL A 55 -13.63 45.08 12.12
CA VAL A 55 -12.52 44.12 12.22
C VAL A 55 -11.22 44.89 12.26
N LYS A 56 -10.27 44.38 13.04
CA LYS A 56 -8.91 44.93 13.09
C LYS A 56 -8.13 44.53 11.84
N GLU A 57 -7.30 45.44 11.36
CA GLU A 57 -6.42 45.18 10.22
C GLU A 57 -5.48 43.99 10.48
N SER A 58 -4.98 43.84 11.72
CA SER A 58 -4.16 42.72 12.18
C SER A 58 -4.82 41.35 11.96
N THR A 59 -6.12 41.22 12.31
CA THR A 59 -6.89 39.98 12.11
C THR A 59 -7.08 39.64 10.64
N VAL A 60 -7.34 40.65 9.79
CA VAL A 60 -7.48 40.43 8.34
C VAL A 60 -6.16 39.98 7.74
N ARG A 61 -5.05 40.62 8.13
CA ARG A 61 -3.70 40.22 7.71
C ARG A 61 -3.40 38.77 8.08
N GLU A 62 -3.63 38.38 9.33
CA GLU A 62 -3.40 37.02 9.81
C GLU A 62 -4.17 35.99 8.97
N LEU A 63 -5.48 36.19 8.77
CA LEU A 63 -6.31 35.28 7.97
C LEU A 63 -5.82 35.16 6.52
N LEU A 64 -5.40 36.27 5.91
CA LEU A 64 -4.87 36.29 4.55
C LEU A 64 -3.51 35.60 4.45
N GLU A 65 -2.64 35.78 5.44
CA GLU A 65 -1.34 35.09 5.53
C GLU A 65 -1.53 33.59 5.67
N GLU A 66 -2.49 33.14 6.49
CA GLU A 66 -2.82 31.73 6.61
C GLU A 66 -3.36 31.15 5.29
N VAL A 67 -4.22 31.88 4.56
CA VAL A 67 -4.68 31.47 3.23
C VAL A 67 -3.49 31.32 2.28
N VAL A 68 -2.58 32.30 2.25
CA VAL A 68 -1.37 32.27 1.42
C VAL A 68 -0.45 31.11 1.80
N GLN A 69 -0.32 30.80 3.09
CA GLN A 69 0.48 29.70 3.58
C GLN A 69 -0.06 28.36 3.07
N VAL A 70 -1.38 28.12 3.22
CA VAL A 70 -2.03 26.89 2.74
C VAL A 70 -1.84 26.74 1.24
N LEU A 71 -2.11 27.79 0.45
CA LEU A 71 -2.00 27.72 -1.01
C LEU A 71 -0.55 27.49 -1.50
N ASN A 72 0.45 28.10 -0.85
CA ASN A 72 1.86 27.92 -1.21
C ASN A 72 2.41 26.57 -0.76
N HIS A 73 2.04 26.11 0.44
CA HIS A 73 2.47 24.82 0.98
C HIS A 73 2.02 23.68 0.08
N ARG A 74 0.79 23.77 -0.45
CA ARG A 74 0.21 22.81 -1.40
C ARG A 74 0.72 22.95 -2.84
N LYS A 75 1.64 23.88 -3.12
CA LYS A 75 2.20 24.11 -4.48
C LYS A 75 1.12 24.31 -5.56
N ILE A 76 -0.03 24.88 -5.21
CA ILE A 76 -1.10 25.11 -6.17
C ILE A 76 -0.63 26.16 -7.16
N ASN A 77 -0.71 25.86 -8.45
CA ASN A 77 -0.37 26.80 -9.52
C ASN A 77 -1.48 27.86 -9.68
N SER A 78 -1.70 28.66 -8.64
CA SER A 78 -2.71 29.71 -8.57
C SER A 78 -2.06 31.09 -8.59
N ARG A 79 -2.73 32.06 -9.21
CA ARG A 79 -2.33 33.48 -9.12
C ARG A 79 -2.79 34.14 -7.82
N VAL A 80 -3.72 33.51 -7.10
CA VAL A 80 -4.38 34.07 -5.92
C VAL A 80 -3.39 34.37 -4.78
N PRO A 81 -2.39 33.53 -4.45
CA PRO A 81 -1.40 33.86 -3.41
C PRO A 81 -0.66 35.17 -3.67
N ALA A 82 -0.31 35.44 -4.93
CA ALA A 82 0.37 36.68 -5.30
C ALA A 82 -0.55 37.90 -5.18
N LEU A 83 -1.82 37.77 -5.56
CA LEU A 83 -2.82 38.83 -5.40
C LEU A 83 -3.08 39.15 -3.93
N ILE A 84 -3.18 38.12 -3.08
CA ILE A 84 -3.37 38.28 -1.64
C ILE A 84 -2.14 38.94 -1.00
N LYS A 85 -0.91 38.49 -1.32
CA LYS A 85 0.32 39.13 -0.83
C LYS A 85 0.41 40.61 -1.20
N ARG A 86 -0.03 40.98 -2.42
CA ARG A 86 -0.11 42.38 -2.85
C ARG A 86 -1.11 43.17 -2.00
N HIS A 87 -2.27 42.60 -1.69
CA HIS A 87 -3.26 43.25 -0.83
C HIS A 87 -2.75 43.39 0.62
N ILE A 88 -2.12 42.35 1.20
CA ILE A 88 -1.46 42.40 2.51
C ILE A 88 -0.40 43.51 2.59
N SER A 89 0.32 43.76 1.49
CA SER A 89 1.35 44.81 1.43
C SER A 89 0.75 46.23 1.42
N ASN A 90 -0.50 46.36 0.98
CA ASN A 90 -1.25 47.63 1.03
C ASN A 90 -1.88 47.87 2.40
N LEU A 91 -2.06 46.81 3.20
CA LEU A 91 -2.46 46.93 4.60
C LEU A 91 -1.30 47.52 5.41
N GLY A 92 -1.61 48.42 6.34
CA GLY A 92 -0.67 49.03 7.29
C GLY A 92 0.07 47.94 8.08
N LYS A 93 1.40 48.07 8.19
CA LYS A 93 2.25 46.99 8.71
C LYS A 93 1.98 46.63 10.18
N GLU A 94 1.50 47.58 10.98
CA GLU A 94 1.36 47.41 12.44
C GLU A 94 0.19 48.21 13.01
N SER A 95 -0.85 48.52 12.21
CA SER A 95 -2.02 49.21 12.75
C SER A 95 -2.96 48.21 13.40
N ASP A 96 -3.22 48.38 14.70
CA ASP A 96 -4.33 47.71 15.39
C ASP A 96 -5.65 48.48 15.23
N GLU A 97 -5.69 49.39 14.24
CA GLU A 97 -6.85 50.16 13.85
C GLU A 97 -7.88 49.28 13.14
N HIS A 98 -9.14 49.71 13.26
CA HIS A 98 -10.23 49.13 12.50
C HIS A 98 -10.14 49.57 11.03
N LEU A 99 -10.49 48.67 10.12
CA LEU A 99 -10.55 48.99 8.70
C LEU A 99 -11.56 50.10 8.42
N SER A 100 -11.17 51.06 7.59
CA SER A 100 -12.09 52.09 7.09
C SER A 100 -13.17 51.48 6.18
N GLU A 101 -14.28 52.18 6.01
CA GLU A 101 -15.37 51.80 5.10
C GLU A 101 -14.91 51.56 3.66
N GLU A 102 -13.91 52.30 3.19
CA GLU A 102 -13.32 52.11 1.86
C GLU A 102 -12.51 50.82 1.80
N GLN A 103 -11.70 50.54 2.82
CA GLN A 103 -10.94 49.30 2.92
C GLN A 103 -11.84 48.07 3.04
N LEU A 104 -12.97 48.16 3.78
CA LEU A 104 -13.95 47.08 3.88
C LEU A 104 -14.59 46.75 2.52
N ARG A 105 -14.89 47.76 1.69
CA ARG A 105 -15.41 47.55 0.33
C ARG A 105 -14.38 46.95 -0.62
N ASP A 106 -13.12 47.41 -0.55
CA ASP A 106 -12.04 46.79 -1.32
C ASP A 106 -11.85 45.34 -0.90
N LEU A 107 -11.82 45.05 0.41
CA LEU A 107 -11.72 43.70 0.95
C LEU A 107 -12.84 42.78 0.43
N GLU A 108 -14.10 43.23 0.44
CA GLU A 108 -15.22 42.48 -0.13
C GLU A 108 -15.00 42.16 -1.62
N THR A 109 -14.59 43.15 -2.40
CA THR A 109 -14.39 43.06 -3.86
C THR A 109 -13.24 42.11 -4.20
N GLN A 110 -12.09 42.29 -3.53
CA GLN A 110 -10.92 41.44 -3.72
C GLN A 110 -11.21 40.00 -3.30
N THR A 111 -11.81 39.81 -2.12
CA THR A 111 -12.10 38.47 -1.60
C THR A 111 -13.09 37.73 -2.49
N SER A 112 -14.13 38.40 -2.99
CA SER A 112 -15.06 37.81 -3.96
C SER A 112 -14.34 37.39 -5.24
N SER A 113 -13.42 38.23 -5.74
CA SER A 113 -12.61 37.92 -6.92
C SER A 113 -11.71 36.70 -6.70
N TRP A 114 -11.07 36.59 -5.53
CA TRP A 114 -10.23 35.44 -5.17
C TRP A 114 -11.04 34.15 -5.03
N ILE A 115 -12.22 34.20 -4.41
CA ILE A 115 -13.14 33.04 -4.33
C ILE A 115 -13.49 32.56 -5.74
N HIS A 116 -13.86 33.47 -6.65
CA HIS A 116 -14.19 33.10 -8.02
C HIS A 116 -13.01 32.50 -8.80
N LEU A 117 -11.79 33.05 -8.62
CA LEU A 117 -10.59 32.51 -9.26
C LEU A 117 -10.24 31.12 -8.73
N LEU A 118 -10.22 30.94 -7.40
CA LEU A 118 -9.98 29.63 -6.79
C LEU A 118 -11.05 28.62 -7.20
N ALA A 119 -12.33 28.99 -7.17
CA ALA A 119 -13.41 28.11 -7.58
C ALA A 119 -13.26 27.67 -9.05
N ARG A 120 -12.83 28.57 -9.94
CA ARG A 120 -12.56 28.21 -11.34
C ARG A 120 -11.39 27.25 -11.46
N GLU A 121 -10.26 27.57 -10.82
CA GLU A 121 -9.06 26.72 -10.84
C GLU A 121 -9.32 25.33 -10.24
N LEU A 122 -10.14 25.25 -9.18
CA LEU A 122 -10.54 23.98 -8.57
C LEU A 122 -11.58 23.21 -9.39
N ASN A 123 -12.46 23.88 -10.13
CA ASN A 123 -13.40 23.22 -11.04
C ASN A 123 -12.70 22.62 -12.27
N ASP A 124 -11.54 23.16 -12.65
CA ASP A 124 -10.72 22.60 -13.73
C ASP A 124 -9.93 21.35 -13.25
N GLU A 125 -9.79 21.15 -11.94
CA GLU A 125 -9.15 19.96 -11.35
C GLU A 125 -10.09 18.75 -11.40
N ARG A 126 -9.67 17.68 -12.10
CA ARG A 126 -10.37 16.40 -12.07
C ARG A 126 -9.85 15.54 -10.93
N ARG A 127 -10.67 15.38 -9.89
CA ARG A 127 -10.39 14.47 -8.77
C ARG A 127 -10.98 13.11 -9.06
N ILE A 128 -10.14 12.08 -9.07
CA ILE A 128 -10.58 10.69 -9.14
C ILE A 128 -10.59 10.17 -7.70
N PRO A 129 -11.74 9.75 -7.15
CA PRO A 129 -11.78 9.21 -5.80
C PRO A 129 -11.00 7.90 -5.75
N ALA A 130 -9.97 7.86 -4.89
CA ALA A 130 -9.33 6.62 -4.52
C ALA A 130 -10.34 5.79 -3.71
N THR A 131 -10.68 4.60 -4.21
CA THR A 131 -11.67 3.75 -3.53
C THR A 131 -10.93 2.86 -2.54
N ASP A 132 -10.82 3.28 -1.27
CA ASP A 132 -10.35 2.40 -0.21
C ASP A 132 -11.43 1.37 0.13
N THR A 133 -11.03 0.10 0.18
CA THR A 133 -11.92 -1.03 0.53
C THR A 133 -11.38 -1.86 1.69
N GLY A 134 -10.28 -1.43 2.32
CA GLY A 134 -9.67 -2.10 3.46
C GLY A 134 -8.87 -3.38 3.14
N ILE A 135 -8.83 -3.83 1.88
CA ILE A 135 -8.01 -4.99 1.47
C ILE A 135 -6.56 -4.58 1.20
N LEU A 136 -6.36 -3.42 0.58
CA LEU A 136 -5.06 -2.87 0.26
C LEU A 136 -5.06 -1.38 0.57
N ASP A 137 -3.99 -0.92 1.19
CA ASP A 137 -3.73 0.49 1.42
C ASP A 137 -3.44 1.16 0.08
N VAL A 138 -4.41 1.93 -0.40
CA VAL A 138 -4.38 2.55 -1.73
C VAL A 138 -3.25 3.57 -1.83
N SER A 139 -2.94 4.27 -0.74
CA SER A 139 -1.85 5.25 -0.67
C SER A 139 -0.52 4.53 -0.87
N LYS A 140 -0.27 3.47 -0.07
CA LYS A 140 0.96 2.67 -0.17
C LYS A 140 1.14 2.03 -1.53
N LEU A 141 0.09 1.45 -2.11
CA LEU A 141 0.17 0.87 -3.46
C LEU A 141 0.64 1.90 -4.51
N SER A 142 0.22 3.16 -4.37
CA SER A 142 0.58 4.20 -5.35
C SER A 142 1.97 4.79 -5.14
N GLU A 143 2.44 4.83 -3.90
CA GLU A 143 3.71 5.46 -3.52
C GLU A 143 4.88 4.48 -3.45
N SER A 144 4.63 3.25 -2.99
CA SER A 144 5.63 2.22 -2.71
C SER A 144 5.16 0.82 -3.17
N PRO A 145 4.94 0.62 -4.48
CA PRO A 145 4.53 -0.68 -5.04
C PRO A 145 5.52 -1.82 -4.78
N GLU A 146 6.79 -1.50 -4.50
CA GLU A 146 7.83 -2.44 -4.08
C GLU A 146 7.50 -3.16 -2.77
N ASP A 147 6.70 -2.56 -1.88
CA ASP A 147 6.28 -3.16 -0.60
C ASP A 147 5.40 -4.41 -0.79
N LEU A 148 4.94 -4.69 -2.01
CA LEU A 148 4.27 -5.94 -2.36
C LEU A 148 5.20 -7.14 -2.34
N PHE A 149 6.52 -6.92 -2.31
CA PHE A 149 7.55 -7.94 -2.44
C PHE A 149 8.59 -7.84 -1.33
N GLN A 150 9.34 -8.92 -1.12
CA GLN A 150 10.62 -8.81 -0.43
C GLN A 150 11.61 -8.05 -1.32
N GLU A 151 12.50 -7.25 -0.72
CA GLU A 151 13.51 -6.44 -1.43
C GLU A 151 14.28 -7.28 -2.46
N SER A 152 14.72 -8.48 -2.09
CA SER A 152 15.46 -9.37 -3.00
C SER A 152 14.67 -9.86 -4.21
N VAL A 153 13.33 -9.93 -4.12
CA VAL A 153 12.45 -10.30 -5.23
C VAL A 153 12.24 -9.08 -6.13
N TRP A 154 12.03 -7.91 -5.54
CA TRP A 154 11.88 -6.66 -6.29
C TRP A 154 13.13 -6.33 -7.10
N ASP A 155 14.31 -6.45 -6.48
CA ASP A 155 15.59 -6.19 -7.13
C ASP A 155 15.93 -7.21 -8.24
N TRP A 156 15.32 -8.38 -8.20
CA TRP A 156 15.46 -9.39 -9.24
C TRP A 156 14.61 -9.09 -10.49
N LEU A 157 13.54 -8.32 -10.35
CA LEU A 157 12.66 -7.97 -11.46
C LEU A 157 13.35 -7.02 -12.43
N ASP A 158 13.19 -7.27 -13.74
CA ASP A 158 13.62 -6.33 -14.77
C ASP A 158 12.79 -5.04 -14.73
N GLU A 159 13.31 -4.00 -15.39
CA GLU A 159 12.62 -2.72 -15.56
C GLU A 159 11.17 -2.86 -16.07
N ARG A 160 10.93 -3.79 -17.01
CA ARG A 160 9.61 -3.98 -17.62
C ARG A 160 8.54 -4.53 -16.65
N PRO A 161 8.71 -5.71 -16.00
CA PRO A 161 7.77 -6.19 -15.00
C PRO A 161 7.65 -5.23 -13.80
N CYS A 162 8.72 -4.55 -13.38
CA CYS A 162 8.63 -3.47 -12.38
C CYS A 162 7.67 -2.37 -12.83
N ALA A 163 7.86 -1.83 -14.04
CA ALA A 163 6.98 -0.80 -14.60
C ALA A 163 5.52 -1.29 -14.74
N ASP A 164 5.33 -2.55 -15.12
CA ASP A 164 4.00 -3.16 -15.23
C ASP A 164 3.29 -3.26 -13.87
N ILE A 165 3.99 -3.67 -12.82
CA ILE A 165 3.43 -3.72 -11.47
C ILE A 165 3.15 -2.31 -10.93
N GLN A 166 4.07 -1.36 -11.13
CA GLN A 166 3.85 0.04 -10.73
C GLN A 166 2.61 0.63 -11.41
N GLU A 167 2.44 0.40 -12.70
CA GLU A 167 1.27 0.86 -13.45
C GLU A 167 -0.01 0.08 -13.06
N ALA A 168 0.11 -1.22 -12.73
CA ALA A 168 -1.01 -2.01 -12.22
C ALA A 168 -1.53 -1.46 -10.89
N CYS A 169 -0.63 -1.03 -10.00
CA CYS A 169 -0.97 -0.39 -8.73
C CYS A 169 -1.62 0.99 -8.96
N LYS A 170 -1.07 1.83 -9.84
CA LYS A 170 -1.69 3.12 -10.17
C LYS A 170 -3.07 2.97 -10.80
N THR A 171 -3.24 2.04 -11.73
CA THR A 171 -4.53 1.84 -12.41
C THR A 171 -5.60 1.28 -11.47
N ILE A 172 -5.22 0.47 -10.46
CA ILE A 172 -6.20 -0.02 -9.49
C ILE A 172 -6.68 1.06 -8.52
N THR A 173 -5.81 2.03 -8.17
CA THR A 173 -6.15 3.12 -7.26
C THR A 173 -7.22 4.05 -7.87
N VAL A 174 -7.17 4.24 -9.19
CA VAL A 174 -8.15 5.06 -9.96
C VAL A 174 -9.36 4.27 -10.46
N GLY A 175 -9.51 3.00 -10.06
CA GLY A 175 -10.68 2.21 -10.40
C GLY A 175 -10.64 1.47 -11.75
N CYS A 176 -9.49 1.39 -12.42
CA CYS A 176 -9.33 0.71 -13.71
C CYS A 176 -8.97 -0.78 -13.52
N ALA A 177 -9.95 -1.59 -13.11
CA ALA A 177 -9.77 -3.01 -12.78
C ALA A 177 -9.16 -3.85 -13.93
N THR A 178 -9.68 -3.71 -15.15
CA THR A 178 -9.18 -4.43 -16.34
C THR A 178 -7.71 -4.15 -16.61
N SER A 179 -7.32 -2.86 -16.59
CA SER A 179 -5.93 -2.45 -16.82
C SER A 179 -5.00 -3.02 -15.77
N SER A 180 -5.38 -2.94 -14.50
CA SER A 180 -4.60 -3.48 -13.39
C SER A 180 -4.35 -4.98 -13.55
N VAL A 181 -5.40 -5.75 -13.86
CA VAL A 181 -5.27 -7.20 -14.10
C VAL A 181 -4.37 -7.49 -15.29
N MET A 182 -4.57 -6.81 -16.42
CA MET A 182 -3.77 -7.06 -17.63
C MET A 182 -2.28 -6.73 -17.44
N LEU A 183 -1.98 -5.65 -16.74
CA LEU A 183 -0.59 -5.26 -16.42
C LEU A 183 0.05 -6.24 -15.43
N SER A 184 -0.68 -6.64 -14.38
CA SER A 184 -0.21 -7.65 -13.42
C SER A 184 0.09 -8.98 -14.12
N LEU A 185 -0.82 -9.44 -14.99
CA LEU A 185 -0.64 -10.66 -15.77
C LEU A 185 0.57 -10.55 -16.72
N ARG A 186 0.79 -9.39 -17.35
CA ARG A 186 1.96 -9.18 -18.21
C ARG A 186 3.28 -9.28 -17.43
N ALA A 187 3.33 -8.77 -16.21
CA ALA A 187 4.51 -8.87 -15.35
C ALA A 187 4.86 -10.33 -15.00
N VAL A 188 3.88 -11.13 -14.57
CA VAL A 188 4.12 -12.54 -14.27
C VAL A 188 4.38 -13.37 -15.53
N GLU A 189 3.81 -13.02 -16.69
CA GLU A 189 4.16 -13.66 -17.97
C GLU A 189 5.64 -13.49 -18.28
N HIS A 190 6.19 -12.30 -18.03
CA HIS A 190 7.61 -12.03 -18.22
C HIS A 190 8.48 -12.88 -17.28
N CYS A 191 8.09 -12.97 -16.01
CA CYS A 191 8.79 -13.79 -15.01
C CYS A 191 8.75 -15.28 -15.37
N LEU A 192 7.60 -15.78 -15.84
CA LEU A 192 7.43 -17.15 -16.32
C LEU A 192 8.36 -17.47 -17.50
N ARG A 193 8.49 -16.54 -18.46
CA ARG A 193 9.41 -16.71 -19.59
C ARG A 193 10.84 -16.81 -19.11
N LYS A 194 11.26 -15.92 -18.21
CA LYS A 194 12.60 -15.97 -17.63
C LYS A 194 12.91 -17.29 -16.94
N TRP A 195 11.94 -17.82 -16.18
CA TRP A 195 12.10 -19.12 -15.54
C TRP A 195 12.30 -20.23 -16.57
N TYR A 196 11.49 -20.26 -17.62
CA TYR A 196 11.66 -21.22 -18.71
C TYR A 196 13.00 -21.07 -19.45
N GLU A 197 13.42 -19.83 -19.75
CA GLU A 197 14.68 -19.53 -20.44
C GLU A 197 15.93 -19.87 -19.61
N GLN A 198 15.80 -20.05 -18.30
CA GLN A 198 16.90 -20.54 -17.47
C GLN A 198 17.18 -22.03 -17.73
N GLN A 199 16.14 -22.81 -18.02
CA GLN A 199 16.25 -24.26 -18.24
C GLN A 199 16.39 -24.62 -19.72
N ASN A 200 15.91 -23.76 -20.63
CA ASN A 200 15.76 -24.05 -22.04
C ASN A 200 16.29 -22.93 -22.94
N GLU A 201 16.46 -23.20 -24.23
CA GLU A 201 16.78 -22.16 -25.21
C GLU A 201 15.63 -21.12 -25.30
N SER A 202 16.00 -19.86 -25.53
CA SER A 202 15.03 -18.76 -25.62
C SER A 202 13.93 -19.07 -26.62
N MET A 203 12.69 -18.98 -26.14
CA MET A 203 11.51 -19.29 -26.94
C MET A 203 10.60 -18.08 -27.06
N GLU A 204 10.38 -17.63 -28.29
CA GLU A 204 9.30 -16.70 -28.63
C GLU A 204 7.93 -17.42 -28.65
N ALA A 205 7.60 -18.13 -27.57
CA ALA A 205 6.31 -18.82 -27.42
C ALA A 205 5.27 -17.92 -26.74
N ALA A 206 3.98 -18.19 -26.93
CA ALA A 206 2.93 -17.57 -26.11
C ALA A 206 2.91 -18.19 -24.70
N TRP A 207 2.47 -17.43 -23.67
CA TRP A 207 2.31 -17.91 -22.28
C TRP A 207 1.82 -19.34 -22.21
N GLY A 208 0.72 -19.65 -22.91
CA GLY A 208 0.11 -20.97 -22.89
C GLY A 208 1.10 -22.08 -23.21
N ARG A 209 1.91 -21.93 -24.26
CA ARG A 209 2.91 -22.93 -24.66
C ARG A 209 4.05 -23.06 -23.66
N VAL A 210 4.54 -21.95 -23.12
CA VAL A 210 5.61 -21.95 -22.11
C VAL A 210 5.15 -22.71 -20.86
N LEU A 211 3.93 -22.44 -20.41
CA LEU A 211 3.34 -23.13 -19.26
C LEU A 211 3.12 -24.62 -19.54
N ASP A 212 2.58 -24.95 -20.72
CA ASP A 212 2.32 -26.34 -21.10
C ASP A 212 3.63 -27.16 -21.17
N GLN A 213 4.74 -26.54 -21.60
CA GLN A 213 6.08 -27.17 -21.63
C GLN A 213 6.66 -27.38 -20.24
N LEU A 214 6.62 -26.36 -19.36
CA LEU A 214 7.05 -26.51 -17.97
C LEU A 214 6.25 -27.62 -17.27
N MET A 215 4.94 -27.66 -17.47
CA MET A 215 4.10 -28.74 -16.91
C MET A 215 4.51 -30.13 -17.43
N GLU A 216 4.95 -30.25 -18.69
CA GLU A 216 5.43 -31.51 -19.25
C GLU A 216 6.79 -31.92 -18.67
N GLU A 217 7.68 -30.98 -18.36
CA GLU A 217 8.98 -31.25 -17.73
C GLU A 217 8.86 -31.77 -16.30
N TYR A 218 7.90 -31.24 -15.53
CA TYR A 218 7.62 -31.75 -14.18
C TYR A 218 6.74 -33.01 -14.18
N ALA A 219 6.11 -33.38 -15.31
CA ALA A 219 5.30 -34.58 -15.39
C ALA A 219 6.17 -35.82 -15.63
N GLU A 220 6.17 -36.75 -14.67
CA GLU A 220 6.80 -38.06 -14.83
C GLU A 220 6.23 -38.79 -16.07
N GLU A 221 7.10 -39.42 -16.88
CA GLU A 221 6.71 -40.10 -18.14
C GLU A 221 5.57 -41.13 -17.96
N GLU A 222 5.46 -41.74 -16.78
CA GLU A 222 4.43 -42.74 -16.46
C GLU A 222 3.02 -42.15 -16.32
N LYS A 223 2.86 -40.83 -16.12
CA LYS A 223 1.57 -40.16 -15.83
C LYS A 223 1.01 -39.32 -16.99
N LYS A 224 1.60 -39.40 -18.19
CA LYS A 224 1.14 -38.64 -19.37
C LYS A 224 -0.31 -38.97 -19.83
N ASN A 225 -0.88 -40.09 -19.37
CA ASN A 225 -2.25 -40.51 -19.72
C ASN A 225 -3.32 -40.13 -18.69
N ASP A 226 -2.95 -39.50 -17.56
CA ASP A 226 -3.92 -39.08 -16.54
C ASP A 226 -4.65 -37.78 -16.89
N THR A 227 -5.79 -37.54 -16.24
CA THR A 227 -6.56 -36.32 -16.47
C THR A 227 -5.79 -35.08 -15.98
N VAL A 228 -6.00 -33.92 -16.62
CA VAL A 228 -5.34 -32.64 -16.26
C VAL A 228 -5.44 -32.33 -14.76
N LEU A 229 -6.56 -32.68 -14.12
CA LEU A 229 -6.76 -32.44 -12.69
C LEU A 229 -5.88 -33.32 -11.79
N THR A 230 -5.58 -34.54 -12.23
CA THR A 230 -4.71 -35.49 -11.51
C THR A 230 -3.24 -35.14 -11.71
N GLN A 231 -2.88 -34.58 -12.87
CA GLN A 231 -1.53 -34.09 -13.12
C GLN A 231 -1.21 -32.86 -12.24
N LEU A 232 -2.20 -31.99 -12.00
CA LEU A 232 -2.00 -30.78 -11.18
C LEU A 232 -1.73 -31.05 -9.69
N SER A 233 -2.08 -32.22 -9.14
CA SER A 233 -1.83 -32.49 -7.71
C SER A 233 -0.36 -32.75 -7.39
N ASP A 234 0.42 -33.18 -8.38
CA ASP A 234 1.83 -33.54 -8.21
C ASP A 234 2.77 -32.41 -8.68
N LEU A 235 2.22 -31.36 -9.31
CA LEU A 235 2.99 -30.23 -9.82
C LEU A 235 3.32 -29.21 -8.70
N PRO A 236 4.45 -28.49 -8.83
CA PRO A 236 4.74 -27.33 -7.99
C PRO A 236 3.52 -26.39 -7.87
N PRO A 237 3.17 -25.92 -6.66
CA PRO A 237 2.01 -25.04 -6.44
C PRO A 237 1.99 -23.82 -7.36
N VAL A 238 3.17 -23.28 -7.68
CA VAL A 238 3.34 -22.14 -8.59
C VAL A 238 2.76 -22.41 -9.99
N LEU A 239 2.87 -23.64 -10.52
CA LEU A 239 2.33 -24.00 -11.84
C LEU A 239 0.80 -24.03 -11.84
N THR A 240 0.20 -24.51 -10.75
CA THR A 240 -1.26 -24.49 -10.57
C THR A 240 -1.78 -23.05 -10.54
N THR A 241 -1.08 -22.16 -9.83
CA THR A 241 -1.41 -20.73 -9.78
C THR A 241 -1.25 -20.06 -11.16
N LEU A 242 -0.18 -20.38 -11.90
CA LEU A 242 0.04 -19.88 -13.26
C LEU A 242 -1.05 -20.34 -14.24
N TYR A 243 -1.55 -21.57 -14.10
CA TYR A 243 -2.67 -22.06 -14.89
C TYR A 243 -3.95 -21.25 -14.61
N TYR A 244 -4.24 -20.98 -13.33
CA TYR A 244 -5.34 -20.09 -12.95
C TYR A 244 -5.20 -18.68 -13.56
N LEU A 245 -3.99 -18.10 -13.52
CA LEU A 245 -3.73 -16.77 -14.08
C LEU A 245 -3.85 -16.74 -15.62
N LYS A 246 -3.48 -17.83 -16.31
CA LYS A 246 -3.73 -18.02 -17.76
C LYS A 246 -5.23 -17.98 -18.07
N GLU A 247 -6.05 -18.70 -17.30
CA GLU A 247 -7.50 -18.65 -17.46
C GLU A 247 -8.07 -17.26 -17.18
N LYS A 248 -7.55 -16.57 -16.15
CA LYS A 248 -7.98 -15.19 -15.86
C LYS A 248 -7.61 -14.23 -16.98
N ARG A 249 -6.45 -14.40 -17.62
CA ARG A 249 -6.07 -13.64 -18.82
C ARG A 249 -7.07 -13.84 -19.96
N ASN A 250 -7.42 -15.10 -20.24
CA ASN A 250 -8.40 -15.43 -21.29
C ASN A 250 -9.77 -14.81 -21.00
N GLU A 251 -10.18 -14.82 -19.74
CA GLU A 251 -11.41 -14.19 -19.28
C GLU A 251 -11.40 -12.68 -19.52
N VAL A 252 -10.37 -11.97 -19.07
CA VAL A 252 -10.28 -10.49 -19.13
C VAL A 252 -10.02 -9.98 -20.56
N ASN A 253 -9.46 -10.80 -21.44
CA ASN A 253 -9.34 -10.49 -22.87
C ASN A 253 -10.68 -10.52 -23.62
N HIS A 254 -11.72 -11.11 -23.04
CA HIS A 254 -13.03 -11.19 -23.68
C HIS A 254 -13.78 -9.85 -23.49
N PRO A 255 -14.28 -9.20 -24.57
CA PRO A 255 -14.85 -7.85 -24.49
C PRO A 255 -16.06 -7.74 -23.56
N GLU A 256 -16.83 -8.81 -23.45
CA GLU A 256 -18.02 -8.88 -22.58
C GLU A 256 -17.73 -9.20 -21.11
N LYS A 257 -16.47 -9.45 -20.75
CA LYS A 257 -16.08 -9.78 -19.38
C LYS A 257 -15.16 -8.69 -18.84
N SER A 258 -15.44 -8.25 -17.62
CA SER A 258 -14.61 -7.26 -16.94
C SER A 258 -14.50 -7.63 -15.47
N PRO A 259 -13.28 -7.64 -14.91
CA PRO A 259 -13.11 -7.95 -13.50
C PRO A 259 -13.67 -6.81 -12.65
N SER A 260 -14.27 -7.17 -11.53
CA SER A 260 -14.57 -6.21 -10.46
C SER A 260 -13.27 -5.69 -9.84
N LEU A 261 -13.32 -4.53 -9.18
CA LEU A 261 -12.16 -4.00 -8.45
C LEU A 261 -11.63 -4.95 -7.38
N ARG A 262 -12.54 -5.69 -6.72
CA ARG A 262 -12.17 -6.70 -5.73
C ARG A 262 -11.39 -7.85 -6.37
N GLU A 263 -11.82 -8.32 -7.54
CA GLU A 263 -11.10 -9.35 -8.29
C GLU A 263 -9.75 -8.85 -8.80
N ALA A 264 -9.66 -7.60 -9.25
CA ALA A 264 -8.40 -7.01 -9.68
C ALA A 264 -7.37 -6.98 -8.53
N ARG A 265 -7.80 -6.57 -7.33
CA ARG A 265 -6.92 -6.54 -6.13
C ARG A 265 -6.44 -7.93 -5.77
N ARG A 266 -7.35 -8.90 -5.74
CA ARG A 266 -7.01 -10.30 -5.49
C ARG A 266 -6.03 -10.82 -6.53
N THR A 267 -6.25 -10.48 -7.81
CA THR A 267 -5.37 -10.92 -8.90
C THR A 267 -3.97 -10.31 -8.77
N LEU A 268 -3.86 -9.02 -8.43
CA LEU A 268 -2.57 -8.36 -8.15
C LEU A 268 -1.81 -9.07 -7.03
N MET A 269 -2.48 -9.42 -5.92
CA MET A 269 -1.85 -10.14 -4.80
C MET A 269 -1.43 -11.56 -5.19
N ILE A 270 -2.26 -12.28 -5.94
CA ILE A 270 -1.90 -13.62 -6.45
C ILE A 270 -0.69 -13.51 -7.38
N VAL A 271 -0.65 -12.50 -8.25
CA VAL A 271 0.48 -12.24 -9.14
C VAL A 271 1.76 -11.95 -8.35
N ALA A 272 1.70 -11.09 -7.32
CA ALA A 272 2.86 -10.79 -6.49
C ALA A 272 3.41 -12.04 -5.77
N SER A 273 2.51 -12.87 -5.21
CA SER A 273 2.87 -14.16 -4.61
C SER A 273 3.50 -15.10 -5.64
N THR A 274 2.89 -15.21 -6.83
CA THR A 274 3.37 -16.10 -7.91
C THR A 274 4.77 -15.69 -8.38
N ILE A 275 5.03 -14.39 -8.54
CA ILE A 275 6.35 -13.87 -8.89
C ILE A 275 7.39 -14.23 -7.81
N THR A 276 7.02 -14.12 -6.54
CA THR A 276 7.88 -14.51 -5.41
C THR A 276 8.17 -16.00 -5.42
N GLU A 277 7.18 -16.83 -5.72
CA GLU A 277 7.33 -18.28 -5.86
C GLU A 277 8.24 -18.64 -7.05
N ILE A 278 8.05 -18.02 -8.22
CA ILE A 278 8.93 -18.22 -9.40
C ILE A 278 10.38 -17.90 -9.03
N HIS A 279 10.63 -16.78 -8.36
CA HIS A 279 11.97 -16.39 -7.93
C HIS A 279 12.59 -17.43 -6.97
N ARG A 280 11.79 -18.01 -6.07
CA ARG A 280 12.23 -19.07 -5.16
C ARG A 280 12.60 -20.35 -5.91
N GLU A 281 11.79 -20.80 -6.86
CA GLU A 281 12.08 -21.99 -7.67
C GLU A 281 13.37 -21.81 -8.47
N MET A 282 13.54 -20.66 -9.15
CA MET A 282 14.75 -20.34 -9.93
C MET A 282 16.03 -20.33 -9.07
N ARG A 283 15.94 -19.84 -7.81
CA ARG A 283 17.06 -19.88 -6.86
C ARG A 283 17.34 -21.27 -6.31
N SER A 284 16.29 -22.03 -6.01
CA SER A 284 16.42 -23.42 -5.55
C SER A 284 17.21 -24.22 -6.57
N GLU A 285 16.81 -24.17 -7.84
CA GLU A 285 17.47 -24.87 -8.95
C GLU A 285 18.91 -24.44 -9.16
N ALA A 286 19.19 -23.13 -9.16
CA ALA A 286 20.57 -22.63 -9.24
C ALA A 286 21.45 -23.11 -8.08
N ALA A 287 20.88 -23.24 -6.87
CA ALA A 287 21.59 -23.80 -5.72
C ALA A 287 21.82 -25.33 -5.84
N TRP A 288 20.96 -26.06 -6.56
CA TRP A 288 21.18 -27.47 -6.90
C TRP A 288 22.28 -27.64 -7.97
N GLU A 289 22.32 -26.79 -9.00
CA GLU A 289 23.34 -26.84 -10.06
C GLU A 289 24.75 -26.50 -9.56
N ILE A 290 24.87 -25.53 -8.64
CA ILE A 290 26.13 -25.20 -7.95
C ILE A 290 26.43 -26.26 -6.86
N GLY A 291 25.41 -27.01 -6.45
CA GLY A 291 25.45 -27.99 -5.38
C GLY A 291 26.29 -29.23 -5.68
N ASP A 292 26.56 -29.59 -6.94
CA ASP A 292 27.34 -30.79 -7.27
C ASP A 292 28.85 -30.68 -6.94
N GLU A 293 29.33 -29.52 -6.47
CA GLU A 293 30.72 -29.34 -6.05
C GLU A 293 30.89 -28.80 -4.61
N ILE A 294 29.83 -28.29 -3.95
CA ILE A 294 29.91 -27.61 -2.64
C ILE A 294 28.81 -28.07 -1.63
N THR A 295 27.99 -29.09 -1.94
CA THR A 295 26.98 -29.58 -0.98
C THR A 295 27.56 -30.45 0.13
N HIS A 296 28.18 -29.81 1.13
CA HIS A 296 27.96 -30.25 2.51
C HIS A 296 28.17 -29.18 3.58
N GLN A 297 28.68 -27.99 3.24
CA GLN A 297 28.96 -26.96 4.26
C GLN A 297 28.01 -25.76 4.27
N GLU A 298 27.32 -25.43 3.17
CA GLU A 298 26.51 -24.19 3.11
C GLU A 298 25.01 -24.39 3.30
N ARG A 299 24.50 -25.64 3.30
CA ARG A 299 23.08 -25.96 3.58
C ARG A 299 22.65 -25.68 5.04
N LEU A 300 23.56 -25.16 5.86
CA LEU A 300 23.34 -24.74 7.25
C LEU A 300 23.58 -23.22 7.44
N ARG A 301 23.75 -22.41 6.39
CA ARG A 301 24.11 -20.98 6.52
C ARG A 301 23.13 -19.96 5.93
N PHE A 302 22.06 -20.39 5.27
CA PHE A 302 20.88 -19.53 5.11
C PHE A 302 19.96 -19.74 6.31
N GLU A 303 20.45 -19.37 7.48
CA GLU A 303 19.59 -19.10 8.63
C GLU A 303 18.75 -17.87 8.30
N ASP A 304 17.45 -18.07 8.35
CA ASP A 304 16.41 -17.07 8.39
C ASP A 304 16.81 -16.01 9.44
N SER A 305 17.36 -14.87 9.02
CA SER A 305 17.85 -13.83 9.93
C SER A 305 16.71 -13.15 10.73
N SER A 306 15.50 -13.70 10.65
CA SER A 306 14.29 -13.25 11.32
C SER A 306 14.01 -14.00 12.63
N ILE A 307 14.62 -15.16 12.85
CA ILE A 307 14.33 -16.01 14.03
C ILE A 307 15.39 -15.80 15.10
N SER A 308 14.98 -15.43 16.32
CA SER A 308 15.89 -15.32 17.45
C SER A 308 16.40 -16.70 17.91
N SER A 309 17.56 -16.75 18.56
CA SER A 309 18.09 -17.99 19.16
C SER A 309 17.08 -18.68 20.11
N SER A 310 16.23 -17.90 20.77
CA SER A 310 15.20 -18.39 21.69
C SER A 310 14.01 -19.00 20.92
N GLU A 311 13.59 -18.35 19.84
CA GLU A 311 12.52 -18.84 18.95
C GLU A 311 12.91 -20.16 18.27
N GLU A 312 14.15 -20.29 17.81
CA GLU A 312 14.62 -21.52 17.17
C GLU A 312 14.71 -22.68 18.16
N SER A 313 15.14 -22.40 19.39
CA SER A 313 15.18 -23.37 20.48
C SER A 313 13.77 -23.88 20.82
N LEU A 314 12.79 -22.98 20.90
CA LEU A 314 11.40 -23.34 21.16
C LEU A 314 10.80 -24.16 20.02
N LYS A 315 11.03 -23.75 18.76
CA LYS A 315 10.57 -24.49 17.58
C LYS A 315 11.07 -25.94 17.58
N ARG A 316 12.37 -26.17 17.85
CA ARG A 316 12.97 -27.51 17.93
C ARG A 316 12.35 -28.37 19.04
N VAL A 317 11.97 -27.77 20.17
CA VAL A 317 11.28 -28.49 21.26
C VAL A 317 9.89 -28.92 20.80
N ILE A 318 9.13 -28.04 20.14
CA ILE A 318 7.80 -28.33 19.64
C ILE A 318 7.86 -29.47 18.61
N GLU A 319 8.74 -29.38 17.61
CA GLU A 319 8.94 -30.41 16.58
C GLU A 319 9.31 -31.78 17.18
N LYS A 320 10.26 -31.79 18.12
CA LYS A 320 10.69 -33.02 18.78
C LYS A 320 9.55 -33.68 19.55
N ARG A 321 8.65 -32.88 20.13
CA ARG A 321 7.57 -33.38 20.96
C ARG A 321 6.35 -33.82 20.16
N GLU A 322 6.06 -33.16 19.04
CA GLU A 322 5.05 -33.64 18.08
C GLU A 322 5.30 -35.07 17.62
N LEU A 323 6.57 -35.43 17.41
CA LEU A 323 6.98 -36.80 17.04
C LEU A 323 6.65 -37.81 18.15
N THR A 324 6.59 -37.38 19.41
CA THR A 324 6.28 -38.26 20.55
C THR A 324 4.79 -38.26 20.93
N GLU A 325 4.07 -37.17 20.68
CA GLU A 325 2.69 -36.96 21.13
C GLU A 325 1.77 -36.62 19.96
N ASN A 326 1.47 -37.60 19.09
CA ASN A 326 0.41 -37.60 18.06
C ASN A 326 0.00 -36.21 17.48
N GLY A 327 0.99 -35.39 17.10
CA GLY A 327 0.84 -34.29 16.14
C GLY A 327 0.48 -32.89 16.63
N ALA A 328 0.38 -32.59 17.94
CA ALA A 328 0.32 -31.19 18.42
C ALA A 328 0.69 -31.07 19.90
N VAL A 329 1.39 -29.99 20.28
CA VAL A 329 1.85 -29.73 21.66
C VAL A 329 0.87 -28.80 22.38
N GLU A 330 0.54 -29.08 23.64
CA GLU A 330 -0.31 -28.17 24.44
C GLU A 330 0.46 -26.92 24.88
N LYS A 331 -0.14 -25.73 24.72
CA LYS A 331 0.45 -24.44 25.13
C LYS A 331 0.77 -24.43 26.62
N SER A 332 -0.12 -24.96 27.47
CA SER A 332 0.07 -25.07 28.92
C SER A 332 1.41 -25.69 29.29
N TYR A 333 1.83 -26.73 28.59
CA TYR A 333 3.12 -27.35 28.82
C TYR A 333 4.30 -26.43 28.46
N LEU A 334 4.20 -25.65 27.39
CA LEU A 334 5.27 -24.73 27.00
C LEU A 334 5.47 -23.66 28.10
N TYR A 335 4.40 -23.17 28.71
CA TYR A 335 4.49 -22.27 29.87
C TYR A 335 5.02 -22.97 31.13
N GLU A 336 4.67 -24.23 31.36
CA GLU A 336 5.24 -25.02 32.47
C GLU A 336 6.76 -25.20 32.31
N MET A 337 7.25 -25.31 31.08
CA MET A 337 8.67 -25.48 30.75
C MET A 337 9.43 -24.15 30.59
N ALA A 338 8.74 -23.02 30.41
CA ALA A 338 9.35 -21.71 30.19
C ALA A 338 10.43 -21.33 31.24
N PRO A 339 10.21 -21.58 32.56
CA PRO A 339 11.23 -21.27 33.56
C PRO A 339 12.50 -22.10 33.42
N GLU A 340 12.42 -23.33 32.90
CA GLU A 340 13.59 -24.18 32.64
C GLU A 340 14.45 -23.64 31.49
N TRP A 341 13.85 -22.84 30.61
CA TRP A 341 14.54 -22.13 29.53
C TRP A 341 14.98 -20.72 29.92
N GLY A 342 14.69 -20.30 31.16
CA GLY A 342 15.00 -18.96 31.64
C GLY A 342 14.12 -17.88 31.02
N LEU A 343 12.92 -18.24 30.54
CA LEU A 343 11.93 -17.33 29.98
C LEU A 343 10.82 -17.09 31.00
N ASP A 344 10.35 -15.85 31.09
CA ASP A 344 9.10 -15.55 31.78
C ASP A 344 7.86 -15.73 30.87
N GLU A 345 6.67 -15.51 31.43
CA GLU A 345 5.40 -15.71 30.71
C GLU A 345 5.22 -14.69 29.58
N GLU A 346 5.67 -13.45 29.76
CA GLU A 346 5.57 -12.39 28.74
C GLU A 346 6.53 -12.66 27.58
N GLU A 347 7.76 -13.09 27.87
CA GLU A 347 8.76 -13.48 26.86
C GLU A 347 8.28 -14.71 26.06
N MET A 348 7.66 -15.69 26.74
CA MET A 348 7.08 -16.86 26.07
C MET A 348 5.92 -16.47 25.14
N ASP A 349 5.06 -15.55 25.56
CA ASP A 349 3.97 -15.02 24.74
C ASP A 349 4.50 -14.33 23.47
N GLU A 350 5.51 -13.48 23.61
CA GLU A 350 6.14 -12.77 22.50
C GLU A 350 6.74 -13.74 21.48
N ILE A 351 7.52 -14.72 21.94
CA ILE A 351 8.14 -15.75 21.10
C ILE A 351 7.08 -16.58 20.36
N LEU A 352 6.04 -17.02 21.06
CA LEU A 352 4.96 -17.80 20.44
C LEU A 352 4.17 -16.97 19.42
N GLN A 353 3.91 -15.70 19.72
CA GLN A 353 3.25 -14.78 18.81
C GLN A 353 4.09 -14.54 17.55
N ASN A 354 5.39 -14.29 17.68
CA ASN A 354 6.28 -14.11 16.54
C ASN A 354 6.32 -15.36 15.65
N LEU A 355 6.47 -16.55 16.26
CA LEU A 355 6.48 -17.81 15.52
C LEU A 355 5.15 -18.09 14.79
N LEU A 356 4.01 -17.70 15.37
CA LEU A 356 2.69 -17.79 14.72
C LEU A 356 2.55 -16.77 13.59
N MET A 357 2.97 -15.53 13.80
CA MET A 357 2.86 -14.45 12.81
C MET A 357 3.77 -14.67 11.60
N ASN A 358 4.95 -15.25 11.82
CA ASN A 358 5.91 -15.59 10.77
C ASN A 358 5.59 -16.92 10.06
N GLY A 359 4.52 -17.62 10.48
CA GLY A 359 4.09 -18.87 9.85
C GLY A 359 5.05 -20.04 10.12
N HIS A 360 5.78 -20.02 11.23
CA HIS A 360 6.59 -21.16 11.67
C HIS A 360 5.79 -22.14 12.55
N LEU A 361 4.74 -21.66 13.19
CA LEU A 361 3.77 -22.46 13.95
C LEU A 361 2.34 -22.17 13.45
N TYR A 362 1.43 -23.09 13.72
CA TYR A 362 -0.02 -22.88 13.60
C TYR A 362 -0.78 -23.53 14.75
N GLU A 363 -2.02 -23.09 14.97
CA GLU A 363 -2.89 -23.57 16.06
C GLU A 363 -4.01 -24.47 15.50
N PRO A 364 -3.82 -25.81 15.43
CA PRO A 364 -4.83 -26.72 14.89
C PRO A 364 -6.10 -26.80 15.75
N ALA A 365 -6.00 -26.51 17.05
CA ALA A 365 -7.11 -26.46 18.00
C ALA A 365 -6.73 -25.51 19.15
N GLN A 366 -7.73 -24.91 19.81
CA GLN A 366 -7.48 -23.96 20.89
C GLN A 366 -6.56 -24.54 21.97
N GLY A 367 -5.46 -23.86 22.24
CA GLY A 367 -4.45 -24.27 23.21
C GLY A 367 -3.46 -25.33 22.70
N LYS A 368 -3.46 -25.65 21.40
CA LYS A 368 -2.52 -26.61 20.79
C LYS A 368 -1.72 -25.94 19.69
N LEU A 369 -0.43 -26.21 19.64
CA LEU A 369 0.48 -25.67 18.65
C LEU A 369 1.10 -26.80 17.83
N LYS A 370 1.34 -26.51 16.56
CA LYS A 370 2.07 -27.39 15.66
C LYS A 370 3.04 -26.60 14.78
N ALA A 371 4.24 -27.11 14.59
CA ALA A 371 5.22 -26.61 13.65
C ALA A 371 4.78 -26.90 12.20
N ILE A 372 5.14 -25.96 11.31
CA ILE A 372 4.92 -26.07 9.85
C ILE A 372 6.15 -26.68 9.19
#